data_AF-A0A821X5Q2-F1
#
_entry.id   AF-A0A821X5Q2-F1
#
_cell.length_a   1.000
_cell.length_b   1.000
_cell.length_c   1.000
_cell.angle_alpha   90.00
_cell.angle_beta   90.00
_cell.angle_gamma   90.00
#
_symmetry.space_group_name_H-M   'P 1'
#
loop_
_entity.id
_entity.type
_entity.pdbx_description
1 polymer ?
#
loop_
_entity_poly.entity_id
_entity_poly.type
_entity_poly.pdbx_seq_one_letter_code
_entity_poly.pdbx_strand_id
1 'polypeptide(L)'
;MLIFVLLTYRNIHQSHRRVGRVTITQRKSLQKQFIVMTFAQVFVTAFLSLQWIIVYTYFSFTADYKRSYEQWSILFFVFSLTNNCYYINNVKSFYLSILTSHLFRKTFVKGLMDILPRRLRPQFQVLQTQPSMATITRIRPRDISKR
;
A
#
# COMPACT_ATOMS: atom_id res chain seq x y z
N MET A 1 2.70 10.56 -9.67
CA MET A 1 3.69 10.27 -8.60
C MET A 1 3.49 11.18 -7.39
N LEU A 2 3.65 12.50 -7.55
CA LEU A 2 3.57 13.50 -6.47
C LEU A 2 2.25 13.45 -5.65
N ILE A 3 1.12 13.26 -6.31
CA ILE A 3 -0.20 13.11 -5.66
C ILE A 3 -0.23 11.90 -4.72
N PHE A 4 0.35 10.75 -5.13
CA PHE A 4 0.41 9.55 -4.29
C PHE A 4 1.34 9.73 -3.09
N VAL A 5 2.46 10.44 -3.26
CA VAL A 5 3.38 10.78 -2.17
C VAL A 5 2.68 11.69 -1.15
N LEU A 6 1.98 12.73 -1.61
CA LEU A 6 1.22 13.64 -0.76
C LEU A 6 0.09 12.93 -0.01
N LEU A 7 -0.64 12.03 -0.67
CA LEU A 7 -1.68 11.20 -0.04
C LEU A 7 -1.09 10.27 1.02
N THR A 8 0.07 9.67 0.75
CA THR A 8 0.78 8.80 1.70
C THR A 8 1.27 9.59 2.91
N TYR A 9 1.91 10.74 2.70
CA TYR A 9 2.38 11.63 3.77
C TYR A 9 1.25 12.12 4.67
N ARG A 10 0.17 12.62 4.05
CA ARG A 10 -1.01 13.10 4.79
C ARG A 10 -1.64 11.99 5.63
N ASN A 11 -1.61 10.74 5.15
CA ASN A 11 -2.14 9.62 5.90
C ASN A 11 -1.26 9.21 7.08
N ILE A 12 0.07 9.16 6.89
CA ILE A 12 1.02 8.88 7.96
C ILE A 12 0.87 9.92 9.09
N HIS A 13 0.76 11.20 8.73
CA HIS A 13 0.56 12.28 9.71
C HIS A 13 -0.75 12.14 10.48
N GLN A 14 -1.84 11.79 9.79
CA GLN A 14 -3.14 11.53 10.43
C GLN A 14 -3.14 10.27 11.30
N SER A 15 -2.38 9.24 10.92
CA SER A 15 -2.20 8.02 11.71
C SER A 15 -1.46 8.34 13.01
N HIS A 16 -0.33 9.05 12.95
CA HIS A 16 0.43 9.47 14.13
C HIS A 16 -0.40 10.26 15.13
N ARG A 17 -1.25 11.20 14.67
CA ARG A 17 -2.15 11.97 15.54
C ARG A 17 -3.21 11.12 16.24
N ARG A 18 -3.58 9.95 15.70
CA ARG A 18 -4.59 9.05 16.30
C ARG A 18 -3.99 8.03 17.24
N VAL A 19 -2.73 7.60 17.02
CA VAL A 19 -2.03 6.65 17.89
C VAL A 19 -1.97 7.13 19.35
N GLY A 20 -2.04 8.45 19.60
CA GLY A 20 -2.14 9.01 20.96
C GLY A 20 -3.47 8.75 21.69
N ARG A 21 -4.54 8.30 21.01
CA ARG A 21 -5.89 8.07 21.58
C ARG A 21 -6.27 6.59 21.66
N VAL A 22 -5.37 5.66 21.34
CA VAL A 22 -5.67 4.22 21.21
C VAL A 22 -5.30 3.46 22.48
N THR A 23 -6.19 2.56 22.93
CA THR A 23 -5.98 1.65 24.07
C THR A 23 -4.72 0.79 23.90
N ILE A 24 -4.03 0.50 25.01
CA ILE A 24 -2.71 -0.19 25.05
C ILE A 24 -2.70 -1.51 24.25
N THR A 25 -3.79 -2.27 24.28
CA THR A 25 -3.94 -3.56 23.56
C THR A 25 -4.01 -3.37 22.04
N GLN A 26 -4.73 -2.36 21.56
CA GLN A 26 -4.77 -2.03 20.12
C GLN A 26 -3.42 -1.47 19.64
N ARG A 27 -2.68 -0.79 20.52
CA ARG A 27 -1.34 -0.25 20.22
C ARG A 27 -0.33 -1.35 19.87
N LYS A 28 -0.34 -2.49 20.56
CA LYS A 28 0.53 -3.65 20.25
C LYS A 28 0.22 -4.29 18.90
N SER A 29 -1.07 -4.45 18.57
CA SER A 29 -1.49 -4.99 17.26
C SER A 29 -1.09 -4.06 16.10
N LEU A 30 -1.30 -2.75 16.27
CA LEU A 30 -0.90 -1.72 15.31
C LEU A 30 0.63 -1.66 15.14
N GLN A 31 1.40 -1.79 16.21
CA GLN A 31 2.87 -1.86 16.14
C GLN A 31 3.35 -3.07 15.35
N LYS A 32 2.76 -4.26 15.58
CA LYS A 32 3.10 -5.46 14.80
C LYS A 32 2.79 -5.27 13.31
N GLN A 33 1.62 -4.71 12.98
CA GLN A 33 1.25 -4.40 11.59
C GLN A 33 2.20 -3.38 10.95
N PHE A 34 2.60 -2.36 11.69
CA PHE A 34 3.55 -1.35 11.22
C PHE A 34 4.93 -1.96 10.95
N ILE A 35 5.44 -2.81 11.85
CA ILE A 35 6.72 -3.52 11.66
C ILE A 35 6.66 -4.38 10.39
N VAL A 36 5.60 -5.20 10.23
CA VAL A 36 5.42 -6.04 9.02
C VAL A 36 5.36 -5.18 7.75
N MET A 37 4.66 -4.05 7.79
CA MET A 37 4.58 -3.12 6.65
C MET A 37 5.94 -2.52 6.30
N THR A 38 6.72 -2.10 7.30
CA THR A 38 8.08 -1.57 7.10
C THR A 38 9.00 -2.64 6.52
N PHE A 39 8.97 -3.87 7.03
CA PHE A 39 9.75 -4.98 6.48
C PHE A 39 9.36 -5.26 5.02
N ALA A 40 8.07 -5.32 4.70
CA ALA A 40 7.60 -5.50 3.33
C ALA A 40 8.07 -4.36 2.41
N GLN A 41 8.04 -3.10 2.89
CA GLN A 41 8.54 -1.97 2.13
C GLN A 41 10.04 -2.07 1.85
N VAL A 42 10.84 -2.40 2.87
CA VAL A 42 12.30 -2.56 2.73
C VAL A 42 12.60 -3.69 1.75
N PHE A 43 11.96 -4.85 1.90
CA PHE A 43 12.15 -6.01 1.03
C PHE A 43 11.82 -5.67 -0.43
N VAL A 44 10.66 -5.06 -0.70
CA VAL A 44 10.28 -4.65 -2.05
C VAL A 44 11.21 -3.56 -2.59
N THR A 45 11.74 -2.66 -1.74
CA THR A 45 12.78 -1.69 -2.17
C THR A 45 14.01 -2.42 -2.65
N ALA A 46 14.56 -3.31 -1.83
CA ALA A 46 15.78 -4.01 -2.13
C ALA A 46 15.63 -4.81 -3.43
N PHE A 47 14.53 -5.54 -3.57
CA PHE A 47 14.25 -6.33 -4.78
C PHE A 47 14.14 -5.49 -6.05
N LEU A 48 13.39 -4.38 -6.02
CA LEU A 48 13.22 -3.51 -7.19
C LEU A 48 14.49 -2.71 -7.52
N SER A 49 15.26 -2.30 -6.52
CA SER A 49 16.52 -1.58 -6.72
C SER A 49 17.64 -2.48 -7.24
N LEU A 50 17.62 -3.78 -6.92
CA LEU A 50 18.64 -4.73 -7.36
C LEU A 50 18.74 -4.80 -8.88
N GLN A 51 17.60 -4.76 -9.57
CA GLN A 51 17.55 -4.75 -11.05
C GLN A 51 18.33 -3.56 -11.63
N TRP A 52 18.22 -2.39 -11.01
CA TRP A 52 18.89 -1.17 -11.46
C TRP A 52 20.40 -1.26 -11.27
N ILE A 53 20.85 -1.83 -10.15
CA ILE A 53 22.26 -2.08 -9.88
C ILE A 53 22.84 -3.04 -10.91
N ILE A 54 22.16 -4.14 -11.22
CA ILE A 54 22.62 -5.15 -12.19
C ILE A 54 22.80 -4.52 -13.57
N VAL A 55 21.83 -3.74 -14.05
CA VAL A 55 21.87 -3.10 -15.37
C VAL A 55 23.00 -2.07 -15.45
N TYR A 56 23.14 -1.21 -14.45
CA TYR A 56 24.23 -0.24 -14.41
C TYR A 56 25.60 -0.91 -14.34
N THR A 57 25.73 -1.93 -13.50
CA THR A 57 26.96 -2.69 -13.35
C THR A 57 27.35 -3.36 -14.67
N TYR A 58 26.40 -4.02 -15.33
CA TYR A 58 26.61 -4.61 -16.66
C TYR A 58 27.00 -3.55 -17.69
N PHE A 59 26.31 -2.41 -17.72
CA PHE A 59 26.59 -1.32 -18.65
C PHE A 59 28.02 -0.79 -18.49
N SER A 60 28.45 -0.57 -17.23
CA SER A 60 29.78 -0.08 -16.90
C SER A 60 30.88 -1.08 -17.24
N PHE A 61 30.70 -2.37 -16.90
CA PHE A 61 31.71 -3.38 -17.21
C PHE A 61 31.84 -3.68 -18.70
N THR A 62 30.79 -3.44 -19.48
CA THR A 62 30.79 -3.69 -20.91
C THR A 62 30.94 -2.41 -21.74
N ALA A 63 31.37 -1.30 -21.13
CA ALA A 63 31.46 0.01 -21.78
C ALA A 63 32.47 0.04 -22.94
N ASP A 64 33.61 -0.65 -22.80
CA ASP A 64 34.68 -0.66 -23.81
C ASP A 64 34.45 -1.68 -24.93
N TYR A 65 33.42 -2.51 -24.83
CA TYR A 65 33.12 -3.52 -25.84
C TYR A 65 32.27 -2.93 -26.96
N LYS A 66 32.66 -3.19 -28.21
CA LYS A 66 31.87 -2.82 -29.38
C LYS A 66 30.63 -3.72 -29.47
N ARG A 67 29.48 -3.20 -29.07
CA ARG A 67 28.22 -3.95 -29.04
C ARG A 67 27.55 -4.01 -30.41
N SER A 68 26.94 -5.15 -30.74
CA SER A 68 26.07 -5.29 -31.92
C SER A 68 24.76 -4.51 -31.73
N TYR A 69 24.05 -4.24 -32.82
CA TYR A 69 22.74 -3.57 -32.78
C TYR A 69 21.70 -4.38 -31.95
N GLU A 70 21.76 -5.70 -32.04
CA GLU A 70 20.90 -6.61 -31.27
C GLU A 70 21.18 -6.48 -29.76
N GLN A 71 22.46 -6.44 -29.36
CA GLN A 71 22.86 -6.26 -27.97
C GLN A 71 22.40 -4.91 -27.42
N TRP A 72 22.49 -3.84 -28.22
CA TRP A 72 21.93 -2.54 -27.86
C TRP A 72 20.41 -2.60 -27.66
N SER A 73 19.71 -3.29 -28.56
CA SER A 73 18.24 -3.44 -28.47
C SER A 73 17.82 -4.17 -27.20
N ILE A 74 18.51 -5.27 -26.84
CA ILE A 74 18.29 -6.00 -25.59
C ILE A 74 18.57 -5.10 -24.38
N LEU A 75 19.67 -4.36 -24.40
CA LEU A 75 20.05 -3.47 -23.32
C LEU A 75 19.01 -2.36 -23.11
N PHE A 76 18.51 -1.73 -24.17
CA PHE A 76 17.46 -0.72 -24.09
C PHE A 76 16.14 -1.30 -23.57
N PHE A 77 15.79 -2.51 -24.00
CA PHE A 77 14.61 -3.21 -23.49
C PHE A 77 14.71 -3.45 -21.98
N VAL A 78 15.85 -4.01 -21.53
CA VAL A 78 16.10 -4.26 -20.10
C VAL A 78 16.10 -2.95 -19.31
N PHE A 79 16.75 -1.91 -19.82
CA PHE A 79 16.77 -0.58 -19.20
C PHE A 79 15.36 0.01 -19.05
N SER A 80 14.52 -0.11 -20.08
CA SER A 80 13.11 0.30 -20.03
C SER A 80 12.33 -0.47 -18.95
N LEU A 81 12.54 -1.78 -18.85
CA LEU A 81 11.92 -2.63 -17.83
C LEU A 81 12.35 -2.20 -16.42
N THR A 82 13.64 -1.93 -16.23
CA THR A 82 14.17 -1.43 -14.95
C THR A 82 13.62 -0.04 -14.59
N ASN A 83 13.46 0.86 -15.56
CA ASN A 83 12.84 2.16 -15.33
C ASN A 83 11.38 2.02 -14.86
N ASN A 84 10.63 1.08 -15.43
CA ASN A 84 9.28 0.77 -14.95
C ASN A 84 9.30 0.24 -13.52
N CYS A 85 10.26 -0.63 -13.16
CA CYS A 85 10.45 -1.07 -11.77
C CYS A 85 10.74 0.10 -10.81
N TYR A 86 11.54 1.09 -11.24
CA TYR A 86 11.81 2.30 -10.46
C TYR A 86 10.52 3.12 -10.23
N TYR A 87 9.67 3.28 -11.24
CA TYR A 87 8.39 3.95 -11.07
C TYR A 87 7.48 3.19 -10.10
N ILE A 88 7.37 1.88 -10.24
CA ILE A 88 6.60 1.02 -9.31
C ILE A 88 7.12 1.17 -7.89
N ASN A 89 8.43 1.25 -7.70
CA ASN A 89 9.07 1.43 -6.41
C ASN A 89 8.62 2.73 -5.70
N ASN A 90 8.35 3.79 -6.46
CA ASN A 90 7.87 5.07 -5.92
C ASN A 90 6.39 5.06 -5.53
N VAL A 91 5.55 4.26 -6.19
CA VAL A 91 4.11 4.12 -5.85
C VAL A 91 3.80 2.96 -4.92
N LYS A 92 4.72 2.01 -4.71
CA LYS A 92 4.46 0.83 -3.88
C LYS A 92 3.99 1.17 -2.47
N SER A 93 4.50 2.26 -1.87
CA SER A 93 4.14 2.64 -0.50
C SER A 93 2.66 2.98 -0.42
N PHE A 94 2.12 3.62 -1.45
CA PHE A 94 0.70 3.89 -1.59
C PHE A 94 -0.11 2.59 -1.71
N TYR A 95 0.28 1.67 -2.60
CA TYR A 95 -0.41 0.39 -2.76
C TYR A 95 -0.37 -0.48 -1.50
N LEU A 96 0.79 -0.57 -0.85
CA LEU A 96 0.96 -1.26 0.43
C LEU A 96 0.09 -0.62 1.51
N SER A 97 0.04 0.71 1.59
CA SER A 97 -0.84 1.42 2.53
C SER A 97 -2.33 1.16 2.27
N ILE A 98 -2.76 1.10 1.00
CA ILE A 98 -4.13 0.69 0.66
C ILE A 98 -4.38 -0.75 1.13
N LEU A 99 -3.46 -1.68 0.86
CA LEU A 99 -3.70 -3.10 1.10
C LEU A 99 -3.68 -3.47 2.60
N THR A 100 -2.86 -2.80 3.40
CA THR A 100 -2.70 -3.11 4.83
C THR A 100 -3.60 -2.26 5.73
N SER A 101 -3.75 -0.96 5.44
CA SER A 101 -4.49 -0.05 6.33
C SER A 101 -5.95 0.11 5.91
N HIS A 102 -6.85 -0.44 6.72
CA HIS A 102 -8.29 -0.23 6.56
C HIS A 102 -8.68 1.26 6.68
N LEU A 103 -7.97 2.01 7.55
CA LEU A 103 -8.18 3.45 7.70
C LEU A 103 -7.78 4.22 6.43
N PHE A 104 -6.65 3.84 5.84
CA PHE A 104 -6.18 4.41 4.58
C PHE A 104 -7.20 4.20 3.47
N ARG A 105 -7.69 2.96 3.32
CA ARG A 105 -8.77 2.62 2.38
C ARG A 105 -10.01 3.49 2.56
N LYS A 106 -10.54 3.60 3.78
CA LYS A 106 -11.72 4.41 4.05
C LYS A 106 -11.51 5.89 3.69
N THR A 107 -10.35 6.44 4.04
CA THR A 107 -10.03 7.85 3.76
C THR A 107 -9.85 8.09 2.26
N PHE A 108 -9.19 7.16 1.57
CA PHE A 108 -8.99 7.21 0.12
C PHE A 108 -10.32 7.13 -0.63
N VAL A 109 -11.17 6.15 -0.30
CA VAL A 109 -12.50 6.00 -0.93
C VAL A 109 -13.37 7.23 -0.67
N LYS A 110 -13.35 7.79 0.55
CA LYS A 110 -14.06 9.03 0.86
C LYS A 110 -13.58 10.19 -0.02
N GLY A 111 -12.27 10.40 -0.11
CA GLY A 111 -11.71 11.43 -0.99
C GLY A 111 -12.05 11.21 -2.46
N LEU A 112 -12.08 9.95 -2.92
CA LEU A 112 -12.46 9.59 -4.29
C LEU A 112 -13.94 9.88 -4.56
N MET A 113 -14.82 9.60 -3.59
CA MET A 113 -16.26 9.93 -3.65
C MET A 113 -16.53 11.44 -3.68
N ASP A 114 -15.70 12.23 -3.02
CA ASP A 114 -15.81 13.70 -3.00
C ASP A 114 -15.45 14.31 -4.36
N ILE A 115 -14.53 13.68 -5.10
CA ILE A 115 -14.09 14.10 -6.43
C ILE A 115 -15.00 13.54 -7.55
N LEU A 116 -15.68 12.41 -7.30
CA LEU A 116 -16.54 11.78 -8.30
C LEU A 116 -17.83 12.58 -8.57
N PRO A 117 -18.22 12.81 -9.83
CA PRO A 117 -19.52 13.42 -10.16
C PRO A 117 -20.66 12.59 -9.56
N ARG A 118 -21.66 13.28 -8.98
CA ARG A 118 -22.73 12.69 -8.15
C ARG A 118 -23.45 11.48 -8.80
N ARG A 119 -23.44 11.37 -10.14
CA ARG A 119 -24.07 10.26 -10.89
C ARG A 119 -23.39 8.90 -10.72
N LEU A 120 -22.10 8.83 -10.35
CA LEU A 120 -21.34 7.57 -10.21
C LEU A 120 -21.23 7.05 -8.76
N ARG A 121 -21.81 7.77 -7.79
CA ARG A 121 -21.71 7.42 -6.36
C ARG A 121 -22.39 6.09 -5.94
N PRO A 122 -23.52 5.65 -6.53
CA PRO A 122 -24.21 4.43 -6.07
C PRO A 122 -23.40 3.14 -6.24
N GLN A 123 -22.54 3.04 -7.26
CA GLN A 123 -21.80 1.81 -7.58
C GLN A 123 -20.65 1.51 -6.61
N PHE A 124 -20.03 2.53 -6.00
CA PHE A 124 -18.91 2.33 -5.08
C PHE A 124 -19.33 1.97 -3.64
N GLN A 125 -20.58 2.24 -3.26
CA GLN A 125 -21.11 1.82 -1.95
C GLN A 125 -21.26 0.30 -1.85
N VAL A 126 -21.59 -0.38 -2.96
CA VAL A 126 -21.78 -1.83 -3.02
C VAL A 126 -20.47 -2.59 -2.74
N LEU A 127 -19.31 -2.02 -3.10
CA LEU A 127 -18.00 -2.61 -2.81
C LEU A 127 -17.58 -2.54 -1.33
N GLN A 128 -18.26 -1.73 -0.50
CA GLN A 128 -18.00 -1.66 0.95
C GLN A 128 -18.85 -2.65 1.77
N THR A 129 -19.92 -3.19 1.19
CA THR A 129 -20.81 -4.16 1.82
C THR A 129 -20.40 -5.59 1.46
N GLN A 130 -19.32 -6.07 2.08
CA GLN A 130 -19.17 -7.50 2.36
C GLN A 130 -18.96 -7.70 3.88
N PRO A 131 -19.48 -8.82 4.43
CA PRO A 131 -20.16 -8.81 5.71
C PRO A 131 -19.16 -8.92 6.87
N SER A 132 -19.18 -7.94 7.78
CA SER A 132 -18.83 -8.22 9.16
C SER A 132 -19.87 -9.23 9.67
N MET A 133 -19.43 -10.48 9.91
CA MET A 133 -20.25 -11.52 10.51
C MET A 133 -21.12 -10.94 11.63
N ALA A 134 -22.41 -11.25 11.53
CA ALA A 134 -23.42 -10.98 12.54
C ALA A 134 -22.84 -11.25 13.93
N THR A 135 -22.67 -10.18 14.72
CA THR A 135 -22.53 -10.34 16.15
C THR A 135 -23.90 -10.81 16.63
N ILE A 136 -24.05 -12.12 16.76
CA ILE A 136 -25.18 -12.76 17.41
C ILE A 136 -25.29 -12.11 18.79
N THR A 137 -26.29 -11.26 18.95
CA THR A 137 -26.73 -10.74 20.24
C THR A 137 -27.08 -11.93 21.11
N ARG A 138 -26.13 -12.35 21.96
CA ARG A 138 -26.36 -13.33 23.02
C ARG A 138 -27.34 -12.70 24.00
N ILE A 139 -28.61 -13.03 23.83
CA ILE A 139 -29.69 -12.74 24.78
C ILE A 139 -29.26 -13.30 26.14
N ARG A 140 -29.10 -12.43 27.14
CA ARG A 140 -28.92 -12.87 28.53
C ARG A 140 -30.17 -13.62 28.96
N PRO A 141 -30.08 -14.85 29.48
CA PRO A 141 -31.20 -15.43 30.21
C PRO A 141 -31.45 -14.55 31.45
N ARG A 142 -32.68 -14.08 31.55
CA ARG A 142 -33.23 -13.31 32.66
C ARG A 142 -33.34 -14.25 33.85
N ASP A 143 -32.72 -13.87 34.97
CA ASP A 143 -32.87 -14.57 36.25
C ASP A 143 -34.36 -14.73 36.59
N ILE A 144 -34.83 -15.98 36.62
CA ILE A 144 -36.14 -16.32 37.20
C ILE A 144 -35.88 -16.52 38.69
N SER A 145 -36.06 -15.46 39.46
CA SER A 145 -36.09 -15.53 40.92
C SER A 145 -37.42 -16.15 41.37
N LYS A 146 -37.33 -17.30 42.04
CA LYS A 146 -38.14 -17.76 43.17
C LYS A 146 -39.52 -17.11 43.35
N ARG A 147 -40.58 -17.88 43.14
CA ARG A 147 -41.73 -17.99 44.03
C ARG A 147 -42.22 -19.44 44.04
#